data_AF-A0A852L198-F1
#
_entry.id   AF-A0A852L198-F1
#
_cell.length_a   1.000
_cell.length_b   1.000
_cell.length_c   1.000
_cell.angle_alpha   90.00
_cell.angle_beta   90.00
_cell.angle_gamma   90.00
#
_symmetry.space_group_name_H-M   'P 1'
#
loop_
_entity.id
_entity.type
_entity.pdbx_description
1 polymer ?
#
loop_
_entity_poly.entity_id
_entity_poly.type
_entity_poly.pdbx_seq_one_letter_code
_entity_poly.pdbx_strand_id
1 'polypeptide(L)'
;MDQCVTVERELEKVLQKFSGYGQLCERSLEELIQYAGGLRREILQSENQDGDLSGTISLVMTQCCKRIKDTVQKLASDHKDIHSSVSRVGKAIDKNFDSDISSVGIDGCWQADSQRILNEVMVEHFFRQGMLDVAEELCQESGLSIDQSQKEPFVELNRILEALKVRVLRPALEWAVSNREMLMAQNSSLEFKLHRLYFISLLMGGTANQREALQYAKNFQPFALNHQK
;
A
#
# COMPACT_ATOMS: atom_id res chain seq x y z
N MET A 1 -3.01 -2.06 16.29
CA MET A 1 -2.30 -2.64 15.13
C MET A 1 -2.43 -4.15 15.06
N ASP A 2 -2.26 -4.90 16.16
CA ASP A 2 -2.31 -6.38 16.15
C ASP A 2 -3.64 -6.99 15.67
N GLN A 3 -4.78 -6.35 15.95
CA GLN A 3 -6.10 -6.73 15.44
C GLN A 3 -6.15 -6.64 13.90
N CYS A 4 -5.65 -5.54 13.32
CA CYS A 4 -5.56 -5.37 11.88
C CYS A 4 -4.66 -6.43 11.24
N VAL A 5 -3.48 -6.68 11.82
CA VAL A 5 -2.53 -7.71 11.36
C VAL A 5 -3.14 -9.12 11.40
N THR A 6 -4.00 -9.39 12.37
CA THR A 6 -4.69 -10.69 12.48
C THR A 6 -5.67 -10.90 11.34
N VAL A 7 -6.46 -9.88 11.00
CA VAL A 7 -7.40 -9.94 9.87
C VAL A 7 -6.66 -9.96 8.54
N GLU A 8 -5.61 -9.16 8.40
CA GLU A 8 -4.73 -9.13 7.23
C GLU A 8 -4.14 -10.52 6.93
N ARG A 9 -3.67 -11.25 7.95
CA ARG A 9 -3.17 -12.61 7.78
C ARG A 9 -4.21 -13.59 7.25
N GLU A 10 -5.47 -13.50 7.69
CA GLU A 10 -6.55 -14.34 7.15
C GLU A 10 -6.92 -13.94 5.72
N LEU A 11 -6.88 -12.64 5.41
CA LEU A 11 -7.09 -12.12 4.06
C LEU A 11 -6.01 -12.63 3.09
N GLU A 12 -4.73 -12.56 3.48
CA GLU A 12 -3.61 -13.07 2.67
C GLU A 12 -3.77 -14.55 2.33
N LYS A 13 -4.17 -15.38 3.30
CA LYS A 13 -4.44 -16.82 3.05
C LYS A 13 -5.53 -17.03 2.00
N VAL A 14 -6.58 -16.21 2.04
CA VAL A 14 -7.68 -16.27 1.07
C VAL A 14 -7.17 -15.84 -0.31
N LEU A 15 -6.44 -14.73 -0.40
CA LEU A 15 -5.86 -14.26 -1.67
C LEU A 15 -4.93 -15.30 -2.29
N GLN A 16 -4.07 -15.94 -1.48
CA GLN A 16 -3.19 -17.00 -1.94
C GLN A 16 -3.98 -18.21 -2.47
N LYS A 17 -5.06 -18.59 -1.79
CA LYS A 17 -5.94 -19.69 -2.22
C LYS A 17 -6.69 -19.36 -3.51
N PHE A 18 -7.20 -18.13 -3.66
CA PHE A 18 -7.84 -17.67 -4.90
C PHE A 18 -6.86 -17.66 -6.07
N SER A 19 -5.65 -17.14 -5.86
CA SER A 19 -4.59 -17.12 -6.89
C SER A 19 -4.23 -18.54 -7.34
N GLY A 20 -3.98 -19.45 -6.40
CA GLY A 20 -3.66 -20.85 -6.71
C GLY A 20 -4.81 -21.59 -7.42
N TYR A 21 -6.06 -21.36 -7.00
CA TYR A 21 -7.21 -21.93 -7.69
C TYR A 21 -7.38 -21.34 -9.10
N GLY A 22 -7.18 -20.04 -9.28
CA GLY A 22 -7.22 -19.38 -10.59
C GLY A 22 -6.23 -20.01 -11.57
N GLN A 23 -4.98 -20.18 -11.15
CA GLN A 23 -3.94 -20.85 -11.95
C GLN A 23 -4.30 -22.30 -12.29
N LEU A 24 -4.84 -23.06 -11.32
CA LEU A 24 -5.29 -24.43 -11.55
C LEU A 24 -6.44 -24.49 -12.58
N CYS A 25 -7.40 -23.58 -12.45
CA CYS A 25 -8.56 -23.48 -13.34
C CYS A 25 -8.11 -23.17 -14.77
N GLU A 26 -7.28 -22.14 -14.94
CA GLU A 26 -6.72 -21.73 -16.23
C GLU A 26 -5.97 -22.88 -16.90
N ARG A 27 -5.02 -23.51 -16.18
CA ARG A 27 -4.26 -24.66 -16.72
C ARG A 27 -5.17 -25.82 -17.12
N SER A 28 -6.15 -26.16 -16.28
CA SER A 28 -7.07 -27.28 -16.54
C SER A 28 -7.94 -27.02 -17.77
N LEU A 29 -8.41 -25.79 -17.95
CA LEU A 29 -9.20 -25.39 -19.11
C LEU A 29 -8.34 -25.35 -20.39
N GLU A 30 -7.11 -24.85 -20.30
CA GLU A 30 -6.16 -24.89 -21.42
C GLU A 30 -5.84 -26.32 -21.86
N GLU A 31 -5.56 -27.22 -20.93
CA GLU A 31 -5.32 -28.64 -21.22
C GLU A 31 -6.54 -29.29 -21.91
N LEU A 32 -7.77 -28.95 -21.48
CA LEU A 32 -9.00 -29.42 -22.15
C LEU A 32 -9.15 -28.85 -23.55
N ILE A 33 -8.89 -27.55 -23.74
CA ILE A 33 -8.96 -26.90 -25.05
C ILE A 33 -7.94 -27.51 -26.01
N GLN A 34 -6.71 -27.74 -25.54
CA GLN A 34 -5.66 -28.39 -26.33
C GLN A 34 -6.03 -29.83 -26.69
N TYR A 35 -6.55 -30.60 -25.73
CA TYR A 35 -7.00 -31.97 -25.95
C TYR A 35 -8.14 -32.04 -26.98
N ALA A 36 -9.21 -31.27 -26.79
CA ALA A 36 -10.35 -31.23 -27.72
C ALA A 36 -9.93 -30.68 -29.09
N GLY A 37 -9.06 -29.68 -29.13
CA GLY A 37 -8.52 -29.12 -30.37
C GLY A 37 -7.62 -30.09 -31.13
N GLY A 38 -6.83 -30.90 -30.43
CA GLY A 38 -6.03 -31.99 -30.99
C GLY A 38 -6.91 -33.06 -31.62
N LEU A 39 -7.91 -33.52 -30.87
CA LEU A 39 -8.90 -34.48 -31.34
C LEU A 39 -9.60 -34.02 -32.61
N ARG A 40 -10.05 -32.75 -32.64
CA ARG A 40 -10.67 -32.14 -33.81
C ARG A 40 -9.77 -32.18 -35.04
N ARG A 41 -8.46 -31.88 -34.87
CA ARG A 41 -7.49 -31.91 -35.98
C ARG A 41 -7.29 -33.32 -36.51
N GLU A 42 -7.17 -34.31 -35.64
CA GLU A 42 -7.00 -35.73 -36.03
C GLU A 42 -8.23 -36.25 -36.80
N ILE A 43 -9.44 -35.92 -36.34
CA ILE A 43 -10.68 -36.30 -37.02
C ILE A 43 -10.74 -35.66 -38.42
N LEU A 44 -10.50 -34.35 -38.54
CA LEU A 44 -10.51 -33.64 -39.83
C LEU A 44 -9.42 -34.12 -40.80
N GLN A 45 -8.28 -34.58 -40.30
CA GLN A 45 -7.23 -35.17 -41.15
C GLN A 45 -7.60 -36.57 -41.66
N SER A 46 -8.45 -37.29 -40.93
CA SER A 46 -8.87 -38.65 -41.25
C SER A 46 -10.03 -38.72 -42.25
N GLU A 47 -10.79 -37.65 -42.43
CA GLU A 47 -11.95 -37.54 -43.36
C GLU A 47 -11.58 -37.57 -44.86
N ASN A 48 -10.30 -37.69 -45.24
CA ASN A 48 -9.90 -37.91 -46.64
C ASN A 48 -10.09 -39.37 -47.13
N GLN A 49 -10.64 -40.26 -46.31
CA GLN A 49 -11.04 -41.62 -46.70
C GLN A 49 -12.54 -41.80 -46.47
N ASP A 50 -13.30 -41.86 -47.56
CA ASP A 50 -14.75 -42.12 -47.58
C ASP A 50 -15.13 -43.30 -46.66
N GLY A 51 -15.98 -43.06 -45.67
CA GLY A 51 -16.59 -44.10 -44.85
C GLY A 51 -17.22 -43.54 -43.57
N ASP A 52 -18.41 -44.06 -43.23
CA ASP A 52 -19.20 -43.79 -42.02
C ASP A 52 -18.39 -43.46 -40.75
N LEU A 53 -18.98 -42.68 -39.84
CA LEU A 53 -18.44 -42.34 -38.53
C LEU A 53 -17.96 -43.61 -37.81
N SER A 54 -16.65 -43.90 -37.92
CA SER A 54 -16.07 -45.13 -37.40
C SER A 54 -16.39 -45.24 -35.92
N GLY A 55 -16.80 -46.43 -35.44
CA GLY A 55 -17.14 -46.63 -34.02
C GLY A 55 -16.05 -46.15 -33.06
N THR A 56 -14.80 -46.11 -33.52
CA THR A 56 -13.66 -45.51 -32.84
C THR A 56 -13.81 -43.99 -32.62
N ILE A 57 -14.22 -43.23 -33.64
CA ILE A 57 -14.43 -41.77 -33.54
C ILE A 57 -15.55 -41.47 -32.54
N SER A 58 -16.65 -42.22 -32.60
CA SER A 58 -17.76 -42.06 -31.65
C SER A 58 -17.33 -42.34 -30.20
N LEU A 59 -16.51 -43.38 -29.98
CA LEU A 59 -15.98 -43.72 -28.66
C LEU A 59 -15.07 -42.60 -28.13
N VAL A 60 -14.16 -42.11 -28.97
CA VAL A 60 -13.19 -41.07 -28.63
C VAL A 60 -13.87 -39.73 -28.33
N MET A 61 -14.91 -39.36 -29.10
CA MET A 61 -15.76 -38.20 -28.80
C MET A 61 -16.50 -38.33 -27.48
N THR A 62 -17.05 -39.51 -27.19
CA THR A 62 -17.73 -39.78 -25.91
C THR A 62 -16.77 -39.62 -24.73
N GLN A 63 -15.55 -40.13 -24.86
CA GLN A 63 -14.50 -39.96 -23.85
C GLN A 63 -14.10 -38.49 -23.67
N CYS A 64 -14.01 -37.71 -24.75
CA CYS A 64 -13.74 -36.29 -24.68
C CYS A 64 -14.82 -35.53 -23.92
N CYS A 65 -16.09 -35.76 -24.24
CA CYS A 65 -17.22 -35.16 -23.53
C CYS A 65 -17.21 -35.53 -22.04
N LYS A 66 -16.90 -36.79 -21.71
CA LYS A 66 -16.77 -37.23 -20.32
C LYS A 66 -15.64 -36.49 -19.60
N ARG A 67 -14.45 -36.39 -20.20
CA ARG A 67 -13.30 -35.69 -19.61
C ARG A 67 -13.60 -34.20 -19.35
N ILE A 68 -14.27 -33.52 -20.29
CA ILE A 68 -14.70 -32.13 -20.13
C ILE A 68 -15.65 -32.02 -18.93
N LYS A 69 -16.68 -32.88 -18.88
CA LYS A 69 -17.67 -32.88 -17.80
C LYS A 69 -17.00 -33.10 -16.44
N ASP A 70 -16.17 -34.13 -16.30
CA ASP A 70 -15.53 -34.49 -15.04
C ASP A 70 -14.60 -33.37 -14.56
N THR A 71 -13.86 -32.74 -15.47
CA THR A 71 -12.95 -31.63 -15.15
C THR A 71 -13.73 -30.39 -14.70
N VAL A 72 -14.77 -29.98 -15.43
CA VAL A 72 -15.60 -28.83 -15.06
C VAL A 72 -16.32 -29.06 -13.73
N GLN A 73 -16.83 -30.28 -13.49
CA GLN A 73 -17.44 -30.64 -12.21
C GLN A 73 -16.44 -30.58 -11.06
N LYS A 74 -15.20 -31.02 -11.27
CA LYS A 74 -14.14 -30.91 -10.27
C LYS A 74 -13.82 -29.46 -9.96
N LEU A 75 -13.61 -28.61 -10.98
CA LEU A 75 -13.36 -27.18 -10.79
C LEU A 75 -14.50 -26.51 -10.00
N ALA A 76 -15.75 -26.80 -10.35
CA ALA A 76 -16.90 -26.28 -9.62
C ALA A 76 -16.95 -26.73 -8.15
N SER A 77 -16.52 -27.95 -7.84
CA SER A 77 -16.40 -28.46 -6.47
C SER A 77 -15.28 -27.73 -5.71
N ASP A 78 -14.09 -27.66 -6.30
CA ASP A 78 -12.91 -27.02 -5.70
C ASP A 78 -13.16 -25.52 -5.44
N HIS A 79 -13.94 -24.84 -6.28
CA HIS A 79 -14.38 -23.46 -6.07
C HIS A 79 -15.22 -23.29 -4.79
N LYS A 80 -16.12 -24.24 -4.49
CA LYS A 80 -16.96 -24.16 -3.27
C LYS A 80 -16.12 -24.16 -2.00
N ASP A 81 -14.98 -24.84 -2.01
CA ASP A 81 -14.08 -24.90 -0.85
C ASP A 81 -13.43 -23.55 -0.53
N ILE A 82 -13.44 -22.59 -1.46
CA ILE A 82 -12.94 -21.23 -1.25
C ILE A 82 -13.89 -20.43 -0.34
N HIS A 83 -15.20 -20.65 -0.43
CA HIS A 83 -16.21 -19.96 0.39
C HIS A 83 -15.93 -20.09 1.89
N SER A 84 -15.51 -21.29 2.33
CA SER A 84 -15.15 -21.55 3.72
C SER A 84 -14.01 -20.66 4.21
N SER A 85 -13.08 -20.30 3.32
CA SER A 85 -11.91 -19.46 3.63
C SER A 85 -12.30 -17.99 3.69
N VAL A 86 -13.17 -17.52 2.79
CA VAL A 86 -13.77 -16.18 2.85
C VAL A 86 -14.56 -15.98 4.15
N SER A 87 -15.36 -16.97 4.56
CA SER A 87 -16.11 -16.90 5.82
C SER A 87 -15.21 -16.74 7.06
N ARG A 88 -13.98 -17.27 7.04
CA ARG A 88 -13.02 -17.07 8.14
C ARG A 88 -12.57 -15.63 8.26
N VAL A 89 -12.40 -14.90 7.15
CA VAL A 89 -12.07 -13.47 7.17
C VAL A 89 -13.19 -12.69 7.83
N GLY A 90 -14.45 -12.94 7.47
CA GLY A 90 -15.61 -12.31 8.13
C GLY A 90 -15.60 -12.56 9.64
N LYS A 91 -15.43 -13.81 10.07
CA LYS A 91 -15.31 -14.15 11.50
C LYS A 91 -14.11 -13.51 12.20
N ALA A 92 -13.00 -13.33 11.49
CA ALA A 92 -11.82 -12.66 12.02
C ALA A 92 -12.10 -11.17 12.22
N ILE A 93 -12.84 -10.53 11.30
CA ILE A 93 -13.32 -9.15 11.46
C ILE A 93 -14.20 -9.06 12.71
N ASP A 94 -15.27 -9.87 12.79
CA ASP A 94 -16.24 -9.85 13.88
C ASP A 94 -15.59 -10.08 15.27
N LYS A 95 -14.50 -10.85 15.32
CA LYS A 95 -13.78 -11.15 16.56
C LYS A 95 -12.80 -10.06 16.98
N ASN A 96 -12.21 -9.34 16.02
CA ASN A 96 -11.12 -8.41 16.28
C ASN A 96 -11.57 -6.95 16.30
N PHE A 97 -12.75 -6.64 15.76
CA PHE A 97 -13.29 -5.29 15.73
C PHE A 97 -14.64 -5.25 16.46
N ASP A 98 -14.83 -4.22 17.28
CA ASP A 98 -16.11 -3.98 17.92
C ASP A 98 -17.09 -3.42 16.87
N SER A 99 -18.28 -4.00 16.81
CA SER A 99 -19.37 -3.47 15.98
C SER A 99 -19.98 -2.22 16.58
N ASP A 100 -19.81 -2.02 17.89
CA ASP A 100 -20.36 -0.88 18.62
C ASP A 100 -19.31 0.22 18.79
N ILE A 101 -19.45 1.28 17.98
CA ILE A 101 -18.58 2.45 18.03
C ILE A 101 -18.98 3.43 19.14
N SER A 102 -20.06 3.18 19.89
CA SER A 102 -20.51 4.05 20.97
C SER A 102 -19.43 4.26 22.05
N SER A 103 -18.56 3.26 22.25
CA SER A 103 -17.42 3.30 23.17
C SER A 103 -16.28 4.24 22.72
N VAL A 104 -16.25 4.66 21.46
CA VAL A 104 -15.27 5.60 20.91
C VAL A 104 -15.71 7.06 21.07
N GLY A 105 -17.01 7.28 21.32
CA GLY A 105 -17.56 8.60 21.58
C GLY A 105 -17.07 9.15 22.92
N ILE A 106 -16.35 10.28 22.89
CA ILE A 106 -16.08 11.03 24.12
C ILE A 106 -17.38 11.74 24.51
N ASP A 107 -17.95 11.40 25.66
CA ASP A 107 -19.15 12.07 26.16
C ASP A 107 -18.93 13.60 26.21
N GLY A 108 -19.81 14.32 25.50
CA GLY A 108 -19.76 15.78 25.45
C GLY A 108 -18.80 16.39 24.42
N CYS A 109 -18.06 15.61 23.63
CA CYS A 109 -17.20 16.17 22.57
C CYS A 109 -17.97 16.90 21.46
N TRP A 110 -19.25 16.55 21.28
CA TRP A 110 -20.15 17.19 20.31
C TRP A 110 -21.04 18.29 20.92
N GLN A 111 -20.76 18.74 22.14
CA GLN A 111 -21.42 19.94 22.69
C GLN A 111 -20.91 21.20 21.99
N ALA A 112 -21.73 22.25 21.90
CA ALA A 112 -21.42 23.46 21.13
C ALA A 112 -20.04 24.08 21.46
N ASP A 113 -19.69 24.14 22.75
CA ASP A 113 -18.40 24.68 23.19
C ASP A 113 -17.20 23.77 22.84
N SER A 114 -17.41 22.45 22.86
CA SER A 114 -16.40 21.43 22.51
C SER A 114 -16.20 21.28 21.00
N GLN A 115 -17.24 21.51 20.20
CA GLN A 115 -17.20 21.38 18.74
C GLN A 115 -16.20 22.35 18.11
N ARG A 116 -16.13 23.59 18.61
CA ARG A 116 -15.18 24.58 18.11
C ARG A 116 -13.73 24.10 18.30
N ILE A 117 -13.39 23.66 19.50
CA ILE A 117 -12.05 23.17 19.85
C ILE A 117 -11.73 21.92 19.01
N LEU A 118 -12.69 21.02 18.86
CA LEU A 118 -12.53 19.82 18.03
C LEU A 118 -12.22 20.19 16.58
N ASN A 119 -12.98 21.12 16.00
CA ASN A 119 -12.74 21.60 14.64
C ASN A 119 -11.37 22.28 14.51
N GLU A 120 -10.95 23.09 15.48
CA GLU A 120 -9.61 23.71 15.49
C GLU A 120 -8.50 22.65 15.49
N VAL A 121 -8.63 21.61 16.32
CA VAL A 121 -7.66 20.49 16.38
C VAL A 121 -7.66 19.67 15.08
N MET A 122 -8.83 19.40 14.51
CA MET A 122 -8.93 18.67 13.23
C MET A 122 -8.30 19.45 12.08
N VAL A 123 -8.56 20.76 12.00
CA VAL A 123 -7.95 21.61 10.97
C VAL A 123 -6.44 21.65 11.13
N GLU A 124 -5.93 21.85 12.35
CA GLU A 124 -4.49 21.84 12.61
C GLU A 124 -3.87 20.47 12.25
N HIS A 125 -4.58 19.37 12.51
CA HIS A 125 -4.17 18.04 12.09
C HIS A 125 -4.05 17.94 10.56
N PHE A 126 -5.05 18.39 9.80
CA PHE A 126 -5.02 18.36 8.34
C PHE A 126 -3.90 19.22 7.76
N PHE A 127 -3.65 20.40 8.33
CA PHE A 127 -2.49 21.20 7.97
C PHE A 127 -1.17 20.46 8.22
N ARG A 128 -1.01 19.78 9.37
CA ARG A 128 0.18 18.95 9.65
C ARG A 128 0.37 17.80 8.67
N GLN A 129 -0.71 17.21 8.15
CA GLN A 129 -0.66 16.12 7.17
C GLN A 129 -0.45 16.61 5.72
N GLY A 130 -0.54 17.93 5.49
CA GLY A 130 -0.42 18.52 4.15
C GLY A 130 -1.70 18.47 3.33
N MET A 131 -2.83 18.13 3.94
CA MET A 131 -4.15 18.20 3.32
C MET A 131 -4.71 19.61 3.45
N LEU A 132 -4.08 20.56 2.75
CA LEU A 132 -4.39 22.00 2.87
C LEU A 132 -5.81 22.33 2.38
N ASP A 133 -6.24 21.68 1.31
CA ASP A 133 -7.57 21.80 0.72
C ASP A 133 -8.66 21.34 1.70
N VAL A 134 -8.49 20.18 2.32
CA VAL A 134 -9.41 19.64 3.33
C VAL A 134 -9.46 20.55 4.57
N ALA A 135 -8.31 21.03 5.01
CA ALA A 135 -8.21 21.95 6.14
C ALA A 135 -8.95 23.27 5.87
N GLU A 136 -8.81 23.83 4.65
CA GLU A 136 -9.47 25.06 4.24
C GLU A 136 -10.99 24.89 4.09
N GLU A 137 -11.45 23.78 3.52
CA GLU A 137 -12.88 23.48 3.40
C GLU A 137 -13.51 23.34 4.80
N LEU A 138 -12.88 22.58 5.70
CA LEU A 138 -13.36 22.43 7.07
C LEU A 138 -13.39 23.77 7.82
N CYS A 139 -12.41 24.65 7.60
CA CYS A 139 -12.44 26.01 8.14
C CYS A 139 -13.66 26.79 7.68
N GLN A 140 -13.99 26.73 6.39
CA GLN A 140 -15.13 27.44 5.80
C GLN A 140 -16.45 26.89 6.35
N GLU A 141 -16.62 25.57 6.37
CA GLU A 141 -17.84 24.91 6.86
C GLU A 141 -18.07 25.13 8.36
N SER A 142 -16.99 25.14 9.15
CA SER A 142 -17.07 25.34 10.60
C SER A 142 -17.07 26.81 11.04
N GLY A 143 -16.93 27.75 10.11
CA GLY A 143 -16.82 29.18 10.42
C GLY A 143 -15.55 29.55 11.20
N LEU A 144 -14.51 28.72 11.13
CA LEU A 144 -13.22 28.96 11.77
C LEU A 144 -12.35 29.85 10.91
N SER A 145 -11.88 30.95 11.50
CA SER A 145 -10.86 31.82 10.91
C SER A 145 -9.51 31.51 11.52
N ILE A 146 -8.63 30.88 10.73
CA ILE A 146 -7.24 30.63 11.11
C ILE A 146 -6.36 31.63 10.39
N ASP A 147 -5.59 32.37 11.18
CA ASP A 147 -4.70 33.40 10.64
C ASP A 147 -3.61 32.79 9.76
N GLN A 148 -3.20 33.52 8.72
CA GLN A 148 -2.21 33.05 7.77
C GLN A 148 -0.87 32.72 8.46
N SER A 149 -0.50 33.49 9.49
CA SER A 149 0.72 33.26 10.28
C SER A 149 0.74 31.88 10.96
N GLN A 150 -0.42 31.33 11.31
CA GLN A 150 -0.54 29.99 11.91
C GLN A 150 -0.42 28.89 10.86
N LYS A 151 -0.73 29.19 9.60
CA LYS A 151 -0.63 28.25 8.47
C LYS A 151 0.79 28.12 7.93
N GLU A 152 1.55 29.21 7.94
CA GLU A 152 2.91 29.28 7.37
C GLU A 152 3.85 28.15 7.82
N PRO A 153 3.95 27.81 9.12
CA PRO A 153 4.80 26.71 9.57
C PRO A 153 4.41 25.36 8.97
N PHE A 154 3.10 25.11 8.79
CA PHE A 154 2.62 23.87 8.17
C PHE A 154 2.90 23.86 6.67
N VAL A 155 2.75 24.98 5.97
CA VAL A 155 3.10 25.08 4.55
C VAL A 155 4.60 24.83 4.34
N GLU A 156 5.44 25.44 5.18
CA GLU A 156 6.89 25.21 5.15
C GLU A 156 7.24 23.75 5.45
N LEU A 157 6.65 23.17 6.49
CA LEU A 157 6.82 21.76 6.86
C LEU A 157 6.47 20.84 5.68
N ASN A 158 5.29 21.01 5.08
CA ASN A 158 4.84 20.16 3.98
C ASN A 158 5.73 20.32 2.74
N ARG A 159 6.18 21.55 2.42
CA ARG A 159 7.15 21.78 1.36
C ARG A 159 8.46 21.02 1.61
N ILE A 160 8.95 21.02 2.84
CA ILE A 160 10.16 20.28 3.23
C ILE A 160 9.91 18.77 3.09
N LEU A 161 8.79 18.25 3.60
CA LEU A 161 8.45 16.83 3.52
C LEU A 161 8.32 16.33 2.08
N GLU A 162 7.68 17.10 1.19
CA GLU A 162 7.60 16.75 -0.24
C GLU A 162 8.98 16.72 -0.91
N ALA A 163 9.85 17.68 -0.61
CA ALA A 163 11.22 17.67 -1.11
C ALA A 163 11.99 16.43 -0.63
N LEU A 164 11.81 16.04 0.65
CA LEU A 164 12.43 14.83 1.21
C LEU A 164 11.93 13.55 0.52
N LYS A 165 10.64 13.45 0.15
CA LYS A 165 10.08 12.29 -0.59
C LYS A 165 10.78 12.07 -1.92
N VAL A 166 11.13 13.15 -2.63
CA VAL A 166 11.91 13.09 -3.89
C VAL A 166 13.43 13.17 -3.67
N ARG A 167 13.90 12.92 -2.45
CA ARG A 167 15.32 12.89 -2.04
C ARG A 167 16.06 14.23 -2.18
N VAL A 168 15.34 15.34 -2.19
CA VAL A 168 15.89 16.69 -2.20
C VAL A 168 16.03 17.19 -0.76
N LEU A 169 17.26 17.18 -0.24
CA LEU A 169 17.54 17.52 1.17
C LEU A 169 17.71 19.01 1.45
N ARG A 170 17.87 19.83 0.41
CA ARG A 170 18.24 21.25 0.55
C ARG A 170 17.25 22.06 1.40
N PRO A 171 15.92 21.99 1.19
CA PRO A 171 14.97 22.75 2.00
C PRO A 171 15.02 22.39 3.49
N ALA A 172 15.16 21.10 3.81
CA ALA A 172 15.30 20.63 5.18
C ALA A 172 16.58 21.15 5.85
N LEU A 173 17.70 21.14 5.12
CA LEU A 173 18.99 21.65 5.59
C LEU A 173 18.95 23.15 5.84
N GLU A 174 18.41 23.94 4.90
CA GLU A 174 18.29 25.40 5.03
C GLU A 174 17.41 25.77 6.24
N TRP A 175 16.30 25.04 6.43
CA TRP A 175 15.45 25.21 7.60
C TRP A 175 16.18 24.87 8.89
N ALA A 176 16.90 23.75 8.95
CA ALA A 176 17.60 23.33 10.16
C ALA A 176 18.74 24.29 10.53
N VAL A 177 19.48 24.81 9.54
CA VAL A 177 20.53 25.81 9.78
C VAL A 177 19.94 27.13 10.29
N SER A 178 18.83 27.58 9.68
CA SER A 178 18.15 28.82 10.09
C SER A 178 17.55 28.73 11.50
N ASN A 179 17.17 27.51 11.93
CA ASN A 179 16.58 27.23 13.23
C ASN A 179 17.57 26.55 14.21
N ARG A 180 18.89 26.65 13.95
CA ARG A 180 19.92 25.93 14.72
C ARG A 180 19.85 26.18 16.22
N GLU A 181 19.72 27.44 16.64
CA GLU A 181 19.69 27.79 18.07
C GLU A 181 18.50 27.13 18.78
N MET A 182 17.32 27.16 18.15
CA MET A 182 16.11 26.49 18.64
C MET A 182 16.33 24.97 18.73
N LEU A 183 16.90 24.36 17.69
CA LEU A 183 17.18 22.91 17.67
C LEU A 183 18.18 22.50 18.75
N MET A 184 19.23 23.31 18.96
CA MET A 184 20.21 23.06 20.01
C MET A 184 19.61 23.18 21.40
N ALA A 185 18.76 24.17 21.66
CA ALA A 185 18.06 24.32 22.93
C ALA A 185 17.17 23.12 23.27
N GLN A 186 16.61 22.47 22.25
CA GLN A 186 15.80 21.24 22.39
C GLN A 186 16.63 19.95 22.38
N ASN A 187 17.97 20.02 22.36
CA ASN A 187 18.86 18.87 22.18
C ASN A 187 18.54 18.03 20.93
N SER A 188 18.04 18.67 19.87
CA SER A 188 17.67 18.00 18.62
C SER A 188 18.91 17.67 17.79
N SER A 189 19.00 16.41 17.35
CA SER A 189 20.04 15.92 16.42
C SER A 189 19.66 16.09 14.95
N LEU A 190 18.56 16.81 14.65
CA LEU A 190 18.00 16.90 13.31
C LEU A 190 18.99 17.48 12.28
N GLU A 191 19.62 18.61 12.60
CA GLU A 191 20.56 19.28 11.71
C GLU A 191 21.75 18.36 11.36
N PHE A 192 22.31 17.69 12.37
CA PHE A 192 23.37 16.71 12.14
C PHE A 192 22.92 15.54 11.26
N LYS A 193 21.73 14.97 11.51
CA LYS A 193 21.18 13.87 10.71
C LYS A 193 20.99 14.28 9.25
N LEU A 194 20.56 15.52 9.00
CA LEU A 194 20.41 16.06 7.64
C LEU A 194 21.75 16.25 6.96
N HIS A 195 22.75 16.84 7.64
CA HIS A 195 24.11 16.94 7.10
C HIS A 195 24.70 15.57 6.80
N ARG A 196 24.51 14.58 7.69
CA ARG A 196 24.95 13.20 7.50
C ARG A 196 24.31 12.57 6.28
N LEU A 197 23.00 12.72 6.10
CA LEU A 197 22.26 12.16 4.97
C LEU A 197 22.74 12.77 3.64
N TYR A 198 22.96 14.09 3.61
CA TYR A 198 23.49 14.76 2.43
C TYR A 198 24.93 14.36 2.12
N PHE A 199 25.78 14.23 3.15
CA PHE A 199 27.14 13.73 2.97
C PHE A 199 27.16 12.31 2.40
N ILE A 200 26.28 11.41 2.89
CA ILE A 200 26.12 10.07 2.30
C ILE A 200 25.69 10.18 0.82
N SER A 201 24.76 11.08 0.47
CA SER A 201 24.37 11.26 -0.94
C SER A 201 25.51 11.75 -1.83
N LEU A 202 26.41 12.59 -1.31
CA LEU A 202 27.62 12.99 -2.04
C LEU A 202 28.54 11.78 -2.28
N LEU A 203 28.76 10.96 -1.26
CA LEU A 203 29.60 9.75 -1.37
C LEU A 203 29.04 8.72 -2.36
N MET A 204 27.71 8.59 -2.44
CA MET A 204 27.06 7.71 -3.43
C MET A 204 27.35 8.12 -4.89
N GLY A 205 27.74 9.38 -5.13
CA GLY A 205 28.20 9.86 -6.44
C GLY A 205 29.62 9.42 -6.83
N GLY A 206 30.31 8.67 -5.97
CA GLY A 206 31.64 8.11 -6.26
C GLY A 206 32.75 9.16 -6.34
N THR A 207 33.78 8.87 -7.14
CA THR A 207 34.98 9.73 -7.26
C THR A 207 34.69 11.11 -7.85
N ALA A 208 33.61 11.26 -8.62
CA ALA A 208 33.19 12.54 -9.19
C ALA A 208 32.87 13.58 -8.09
N ASN A 209 32.30 13.15 -6.97
CA ASN A 209 31.88 14.02 -5.87
C ASN A 209 32.91 14.08 -4.73
N GLN A 210 34.08 13.45 -4.86
CA GLN A 210 35.06 13.34 -3.77
C GLN A 210 35.50 14.70 -3.23
N ARG A 211 35.77 15.66 -4.13
CA ARG A 211 36.17 17.02 -3.73
C ARG A 211 35.06 17.75 -2.99
N GLU A 212 33.82 17.62 -3.46
CA GLU A 212 32.64 18.23 -2.85
C GLU A 212 32.37 17.63 -1.47
N ALA A 213 32.44 16.30 -1.33
CA ALA A 213 32.31 15.62 -0.05
C ALA A 213 33.36 16.10 0.96
N LEU A 214 34.63 16.16 0.58
CA LEU A 214 35.71 16.64 1.46
C LEU A 214 35.48 18.09 1.92
N GLN A 215 35.04 18.96 1.01
CA GLN A 215 34.71 20.34 1.36
C GLN A 215 33.48 20.43 2.27
N TYR A 216 32.47 19.60 2.00
CA TYR A 216 31.22 19.57 2.77
C TYR A 216 31.42 19.04 4.19
N ALA A 217 32.42 18.18 4.43
CA ALA A 217 32.72 17.62 5.75
C ALA A 217 32.98 18.70 6.83
N LYS A 218 33.37 19.92 6.44
CA LYS A 218 33.54 21.07 7.35
C LYS A 218 32.24 21.46 8.07
N ASN A 219 31.07 21.17 7.49
CA ASN A 219 29.77 21.44 8.12
C ASN A 219 29.53 20.61 9.39
N PHE A 220 30.30 19.55 9.64
CA PHE A 220 30.18 18.76 10.86
C PHE A 220 30.91 19.34 12.08
N GLN A 221 31.77 20.36 11.90
CA GLN A 221 32.56 20.94 12.99
C GLN A 221 31.71 21.40 14.21
N PRO A 222 30.56 22.07 14.04
CA PRO A 222 29.73 22.51 15.18
C PRO A 222 29.17 21.35 16.03
N PHE A 223 29.13 20.13 15.49
CA PHE A 223 28.57 18.96 16.15
C PHE A 223 29.63 18.05 16.80
N ALA A 224 30.92 18.37 16.61
CA ALA A 224 32.03 17.51 17.03
C ALA A 224 32.05 17.22 18.53
N LEU A 225 31.64 18.19 19.37
CA LEU A 225 31.60 18.04 20.83
C LEU A 225 30.38 17.23 21.31
N ASN A 226 29.27 17.26 20.57
CA ASN A 226 28.00 16.69 21.01
C ASN A 226 27.77 15.25 20.52
N HIS A 227 28.54 14.76 19.55
CA HIS A 227 28.36 13.44 18.91
C HIS A 227 29.62 12.57 18.92
N GLN A 228 30.46 12.73 19.95
CA GLN A 228 31.73 12.03 20.11
C GLN A 228 31.61 10.57 20.64
N LYS A 229 30.47 9.89 20.44
CA LYS A 229 30.24 8.52 20.92
C LYS A 229 30.04 7.52 19.79
#